data_AF-A0A1B8TXN1-F1
#
_entry.id   AF-A0A1B8TXN1-F1
#
_cell.length_a   1.000
_cell.length_b   1.000
_cell.length_c   1.000
_cell.angle_alpha   90.00
_cell.angle_beta   90.00
_cell.angle_gamma   90.00
#
_symmetry.space_group_name_H-M   'P 1'
#
loop_
_entity.id
_entity.type
_entity.pdbx_description
1 polymer ?
#
loop_
_entity_poly.entity_id
_entity_poly.type
_entity_poly.pdbx_seq_one_letter_code
_entity_poly.pdbx_strand_id
1 'polypeptide(L)'
;MNSRKRKSTLLILLFTISFFAQTNYEKGYVIKTNGEKIEGLILNKDWLYAPDQIIFKSNLESETISINEKDIKKIEIDEKFVFERFTVDIQRYSNNLNNLDDSRVTDLKKESLLLELLVEGEVSL
;
A
#
# COMPACT_ATOMS: atom_id res chain seq x y z
N MET A 1 -14.68 34.70 37.51
CA MET A 1 -13.41 34.43 36.79
C MET A 1 -13.25 32.98 36.29
N ASN A 2 -14.05 32.00 36.76
CA ASN A 2 -13.88 30.59 36.40
C ASN A 2 -14.57 30.15 35.08
N SER A 3 -15.63 30.83 34.61
CA SER A 3 -16.30 30.43 33.36
C SER A 3 -15.50 30.80 32.10
N ARG A 4 -14.76 31.91 32.11
CA ARG A 4 -13.83 32.28 31.00
C ARG A 4 -12.66 31.30 30.89
N LYS A 5 -12.12 30.84 32.03
CA LYS A 5 -11.08 29.80 32.07
C LYS A 5 -11.62 28.46 31.53
N ARG A 6 -12.82 28.04 31.93
CA ARG A 6 -13.50 26.83 31.40
C ARG A 6 -13.71 26.86 29.89
N LYS A 7 -14.16 28.00 29.33
CA LYS A 7 -14.30 28.18 27.87
C LYS A 7 -12.95 28.12 27.15
N SER A 8 -11.91 28.72 27.74
CA SER A 8 -10.54 28.67 27.18
C SER A 8 -9.94 27.26 27.22
N THR A 9 -10.20 26.48 28.28
CA THR A 9 -9.76 25.07 28.37
C THR A 9 -10.45 24.19 27.34
N LEU A 10 -11.74 24.42 27.09
CA LEU A 10 -12.50 23.68 26.07
C LEU A 10 -11.97 23.94 24.65
N LEU A 11 -11.57 25.18 24.36
CA LEU A 11 -11.02 25.56 23.06
C LEU A 11 -9.66 24.90 22.79
N ILE A 12 -8.80 24.79 23.81
CA ILE A 12 -7.51 24.10 23.72
C ILE A 12 -7.72 22.59 23.46
N LEU A 13 -8.71 21.98 24.10
CA LEU A 13 -9.05 20.56 23.92
C LEU A 13 -9.58 20.24 22.51
N LEU A 14 -10.31 21.18 21.88
CA LEU A 14 -10.79 21.01 20.51
C LEU A 14 -9.67 21.15 19.47
N PHE A 15 -8.63 21.95 19.77
CA PHE A 15 -7.51 22.17 18.86
C PHE A 15 -6.57 20.95 18.74
N THR A 16 -6.47 20.13 19.79
CA THR A 16 -5.62 18.93 19.76
C THR A 16 -6.18 17.79 18.92
N ILE A 17 -7.50 17.75 18.70
CA ILE A 17 -8.16 16.69 17.91
C ILE A 17 -7.88 16.86 16.41
N SER A 18 -7.68 18.10 15.93
CA SER A 18 -7.37 18.38 14.53
C SER A 18 -5.95 18.02 14.10
N PHE A 19 -5.02 17.81 15.05
CA PHE A 19 -3.65 17.39 14.73
C PHE A 19 -3.53 15.91 14.35
N PHE A 20 -4.51 15.08 14.71
CA PHE A 20 -4.50 13.64 14.42
C PHE A 20 -5.04 13.26 13.04
N ALA A 21 -5.43 14.23 12.20
CA ALA A 21 -5.80 14.01 10.80
C ALA A 21 -4.58 14.11 9.86
N GLN A 22 -3.37 13.80 10.34
CA GLN A 22 -2.19 13.74 9.48
C GLN A 22 -2.42 12.68 8.40
N THR A 23 -2.18 13.06 7.15
CA THR A 23 -2.19 12.11 6.04
C THR A 23 -1.01 11.15 6.25
N ASN A 24 -1.26 9.83 6.21
CA ASN A 24 -0.25 8.79 6.43
C ASN A 24 0.67 8.65 5.20
N TYR A 25 1.37 9.73 4.86
CA TYR A 25 2.45 9.69 3.88
C TYR A 25 3.71 9.19 4.54
N GLU A 26 4.25 8.11 4.00
CA GLU A 26 5.41 7.42 4.55
C GLU A 26 6.53 7.43 3.53
N LYS A 27 7.75 7.54 4.02
CA LYS A 27 8.92 7.55 3.15
C LYS A 27 9.11 6.17 2.53
N GLY A 28 9.53 6.17 1.28
CA GLY A 28 9.74 4.95 0.53
C GLY A 28 10.05 5.24 -0.93
N TYR A 29 9.98 4.19 -1.74
CA TYR A 29 10.23 4.31 -3.16
C TYR A 29 9.40 3.33 -3.99
N VAL A 30 9.29 3.64 -5.27
CA VAL A 30 8.62 2.81 -6.27
C VAL A 30 9.63 2.52 -7.38
N ILE A 31 9.74 1.26 -7.79
CA ILE A 31 10.40 0.88 -9.04
C ILE A 31 9.30 0.57 -10.04
N LYS A 32 9.29 1.28 -11.16
CA LYS A 32 8.36 1.03 -12.26
C LYS A 32 8.78 -0.16 -13.10
N THR A 33 7.86 -0.68 -13.92
CA THR A 33 8.14 -1.77 -14.86
C THR A 33 9.20 -1.43 -15.91
N ASN A 34 9.41 -0.15 -16.22
CA ASN A 34 10.49 0.34 -17.08
C ASN A 34 11.88 0.42 -16.38
N GLY A 35 11.96 0.08 -15.09
CA GLY A 35 13.18 0.16 -14.29
C GLY A 35 13.46 1.51 -13.63
N GLU A 36 12.62 2.52 -13.85
CA GLU A 36 12.74 3.83 -13.19
C GLU A 36 12.45 3.69 -11.70
N LYS A 37 13.41 4.11 -10.85
CA LYS A 37 13.23 4.23 -9.39
C LYS A 37 12.82 5.66 -9.05
N ILE A 38 11.75 5.81 -8.27
CA ILE A 38 11.23 7.10 -7.82
C ILE A 38 11.13 7.08 -6.30
N GLU A 39 11.89 7.95 -5.65
CA GLU A 39 11.91 8.11 -4.19
C GLU A 39 10.96 9.23 -3.76
N GLY A 40 10.25 9.04 -2.65
CA GLY A 40 9.33 10.05 -2.14
C GLY A 40 8.46 9.55 -1.00
N LEU A 41 7.21 9.98 -1.02
CA LEU A 41 6.21 9.77 0.01
C LEU A 41 5.04 8.99 -0.57
N ILE A 42 4.74 7.84 0.02
CA ILE A 42 3.65 6.95 -0.38
C ILE A 42 2.53 7.07 0.64
N LEU A 43 1.31 7.31 0.18
CA LEU A 43 0.15 7.34 1.07
C LEU A 43 -0.21 5.92 1.50
N ASN A 44 0.14 5.58 2.73
CA ASN A 44 -0.23 4.31 3.35
C ASN A 44 -1.68 4.37 3.85
N LYS A 45 -2.51 3.44 3.39
CA LYS A 45 -3.91 3.28 3.84
C LYS A 45 -4.13 1.98 4.61
N ASP A 46 -3.10 1.50 5.30
CA ASP A 46 -3.08 0.24 6.06
C ASP A 46 -3.49 -0.96 5.18
N TRP A 47 -2.73 -1.15 4.10
CA TRP A 47 -3.01 -2.17 3.10
C TRP A 47 -2.84 -3.58 3.64
N LEU A 48 -3.88 -4.41 3.51
CA LEU A 48 -3.80 -5.86 3.75
C LEU A 48 -3.26 -6.63 2.53
N TYR A 49 -3.49 -6.07 1.33
CA TYR A 49 -3.02 -6.59 0.05
C TYR A 49 -2.47 -5.43 -0.77
N ALA A 50 -1.64 -5.73 -1.76
CA ALA A 50 -1.16 -4.71 -2.68
C ALA A 50 -2.36 -3.94 -3.31
N PRO A 51 -2.35 -2.60 -3.28
CA PRO A 51 -3.44 -1.81 -3.82
C PRO A 51 -3.36 -1.71 -5.36
N ASP A 52 -4.51 -1.64 -6.02
CA ASP A 52 -4.59 -1.45 -7.48
C ASP A 52 -3.95 -0.14 -7.98
N GLN A 53 -3.89 0.86 -7.09
CA GLN A 53 -3.27 2.14 -7.32
C GLN A 53 -2.63 2.65 -6.04
N ILE A 54 -1.43 3.21 -6.17
CA ILE A 54 -0.79 3.96 -5.10
C ILE A 54 -0.84 5.45 -5.35
N ILE A 55 -0.90 6.19 -4.26
CA ILE A 55 -0.86 7.63 -4.25
C ILE A 55 0.53 8.05 -3.75
N PHE A 56 1.24 8.83 -4.57
CA PHE A 56 2.64 9.16 -4.40
C PHE A 56 2.87 10.68 -4.45
N LYS A 57 3.88 11.16 -3.72
CA LYS A 57 4.39 12.53 -3.76
C LYS A 57 5.90 12.52 -3.73
N SER A 58 6.57 13.41 -4.49
CA SER A 58 8.03 13.53 -4.41
C SER A 58 8.49 14.25 -3.14
N ASN A 59 7.66 15.14 -2.59
CA ASN A 59 7.85 15.78 -1.29
C ASN A 59 6.50 16.26 -0.71
N LEU A 60 6.48 16.80 0.51
CA LEU A 60 5.23 17.20 1.18
C LEU A 60 4.42 18.24 0.38
N GLU A 61 5.10 19.15 -0.30
CA GLU A 61 4.53 20.25 -1.06
C GLU A 61 4.22 19.89 -2.52
N SER A 62 4.67 18.73 -2.99
CA SER A 62 4.45 18.32 -4.38
C SER A 62 3.00 17.95 -4.62
N GLU A 63 2.59 18.10 -5.87
CA GLU A 63 1.34 17.50 -6.35
C GLU A 63 1.35 15.99 -6.17
N THR A 64 0.15 15.45 -6.03
CA THR A 64 -0.10 14.04 -5.84
C THR A 64 -0.16 13.33 -7.18
N ILE A 65 0.56 12.22 -7.30
CA ILE A 65 0.61 11.36 -8.49
C ILE A 65 -0.05 10.03 -8.16
N SER A 66 -0.95 9.54 -9.01
CA SER A 66 -1.46 8.17 -8.93
C SER A 66 -0.66 7.25 -9.84
N ILE A 67 -0.19 6.12 -9.34
CA ILE A 67 0.54 5.10 -10.11
C ILE A 67 -0.28 3.81 -10.07
N ASN A 68 -0.59 3.27 -11.25
CA ASN A 68 -1.31 2.01 -11.36
C ASN A 68 -0.41 0.83 -11.01
N GLU A 69 -0.94 -0.17 -10.31
CA GLU A 69 -0.21 -1.40 -9.96
C GLU A 69 0.51 -2.04 -11.16
N LYS A 70 -0.08 -1.98 -12.35
CA LYS A 70 0.44 -2.60 -13.59
C LYS A 70 1.77 -1.99 -14.02
N ASP A 71 2.00 -0.73 -13.66
CA ASP A 71 3.23 0.00 -13.98
C ASP A 71 4.28 -0.14 -12.87
N ILE A 72 3.97 -0.88 -11.80
CA ILE A 72 4.82 -1.04 -10.63
C ILE A 72 5.49 -2.42 -10.65
N LYS A 73 6.80 -2.40 -10.46
CA LYS A 73 7.63 -3.58 -10.22
C LYS A 73 7.88 -3.81 -8.74
N LYS A 74 8.20 -2.76 -7.97
CA LYS A 74 8.46 -2.84 -6.52
C LYS A 74 7.92 -1.60 -5.82
N ILE A 75 7.38 -1.77 -4.62
CA ILE A 75 7.04 -0.72 -3.66
C ILE A 75 7.79 -1.06 -2.39
N GLU A 76 8.44 -0.08 -1.81
CA GLU A 76 9.04 -0.21 -0.49
C GLU A 76 8.61 0.98 0.35
N ILE A 77 8.03 0.70 1.53
CA ILE A 77 7.82 1.69 2.57
C ILE A 77 8.83 1.40 3.67
N ASP A 78 9.64 2.41 4.01
CA ASP A 78 10.76 2.29 4.92
C ASP A 78 10.34 1.61 6.24
N GLU A 79 11.08 0.57 6.64
CA GLU A 79 10.90 -0.18 7.90
C GLU A 79 9.52 -0.83 8.10
N LYS A 80 8.70 -0.96 7.05
CA LYS A 80 7.34 -1.55 7.16
C LYS A 80 7.14 -2.77 6.30
N PHE A 81 7.07 -2.57 4.98
CA PHE A 81 6.75 -3.64 4.06
C PHE A 81 7.30 -3.34 2.66
N VAL A 82 7.53 -4.43 1.95
CA VAL A 82 7.94 -4.42 0.56
C VAL A 82 6.89 -5.19 -0.22
N PHE A 83 6.41 -4.62 -1.33
CA PHE A 83 5.67 -5.37 -2.33
C PHE A 83 6.49 -5.48 -3.60
N GLU A 84 6.59 -6.67 -4.16
CA GLU A 84 7.32 -6.91 -5.42
C GLU A 84 6.48 -7.72 -6.40
N ARG A 85 6.67 -7.43 -7.69
CA ARG A 85 5.96 -8.08 -8.78
C ARG A 85 6.59 -9.44 -9.07
N PHE A 86 5.81 -10.49 -8.85
CA PHE A 86 6.17 -11.86 -9.19
C PHE A 86 5.27 -12.41 -10.29
N THR A 87 5.79 -13.36 -11.07
CA THR A 87 4.98 -14.19 -11.97
C THR A 87 4.93 -15.59 -11.40
N VAL A 88 3.74 -16.02 -11.00
CA VAL A 88 3.52 -17.30 -10.31
C VAL A 88 2.41 -18.07 -11.00
N ASP A 89 2.48 -19.40 -10.90
CA ASP A 89 1.40 -20.27 -11.30
C ASP A 89 0.43 -20.41 -10.13
N ILE A 90 -0.80 -19.95 -10.31
CA ILE A 90 -1.84 -19.93 -9.27
C ILE A 90 -3.15 -20.50 -9.79
N GLN A 91 -3.86 -21.22 -8.93
CA GLN A 91 -5.25 -21.60 -9.16
C GLN A 91 -6.14 -20.82 -8.19
N ARG A 92 -7.12 -20.09 -8.72
CA ARG A 92 -8.12 -19.37 -7.92
C ARG A 92 -9.41 -20.16 -7.93
N TYR A 93 -9.90 -20.53 -6.75
CA TYR A 93 -11.21 -21.14 -6.61
C TYR A 93 -12.28 -20.05 -6.45
N SER A 94 -13.40 -20.22 -7.13
CA SER A 94 -14.58 -19.40 -6.88
C SER A 94 -15.32 -19.97 -5.68
N ASN A 95 -15.73 -19.11 -4.73
CA ASN A 95 -16.66 -19.50 -3.66
C ASN A 95 -18.11 -19.67 -4.18
N ASN A 96 -18.34 -19.51 -5.49
CA ASN A 96 -19.64 -19.76 -6.08
C ASN A 96 -19.87 -21.27 -6.22
N LEU A 97 -20.79 -21.81 -5.43
CA LEU A 97 -21.15 -23.24 -5.43
C LEU A 97 -21.64 -23.73 -6.80
N ASN A 98 -22.11 -22.84 -7.68
CA ASN A 98 -22.52 -23.18 -9.04
C ASN A 98 -21.34 -23.37 -10.01
N ASN A 99 -20.13 -22.98 -9.61
CA ASN A 99 -18.89 -23.11 -10.39
C ASN A 99 -17.97 -24.20 -9.80
N LEU A 100 -18.51 -25.12 -9.01
CA LEU A 100 -17.77 -26.29 -8.54
C LEU A 100 -17.56 -27.25 -9.72
N ASP A 101 -16.32 -27.30 -10.21
CA ASP A 101 -15.90 -28.30 -11.18
C ASP A 101 -15.38 -29.54 -10.41
N ASP A 102 -15.96 -30.71 -10.70
CA ASP A 102 -15.56 -32.00 -10.11
C ASP A 102 -14.29 -32.58 -10.75
N SER A 103 -13.66 -31.86 -11.68
CA SER A 103 -12.43 -32.30 -12.32
C SER A 103 -11.26 -32.33 -11.32
N ARG A 104 -10.54 -33.47 -11.28
CA ARG A 104 -9.30 -33.62 -10.49
C ARG A 104 -8.10 -32.92 -11.13
N VAL A 105 -8.31 -32.06 -12.11
CA VAL A 105 -7.24 -31.41 -12.88
C VAL A 105 -7.02 -30.02 -12.30
N THR A 106 -5.83 -29.80 -11.75
CA THR A 106 -5.38 -28.47 -11.33
C THR A 106 -5.05 -27.65 -12.57
N ASP A 107 -5.94 -26.74 -12.97
CA ASP A 107 -5.67 -25.75 -14.02
C ASP A 107 -4.92 -24.56 -13.40
N LEU A 108 -3.58 -24.63 -13.42
CA LEU A 108 -2.72 -23.55 -12.98
C LEU A 108 -2.67 -22.46 -14.06
N LYS A 109 -2.96 -21.22 -13.65
CA LYS A 109 -2.85 -20.05 -14.51
C LYS A 109 -1.65 -19.22 -14.09
N LYS A 110 -0.86 -18.82 -15.08
CA LYS A 110 0.28 -17.93 -14.86
C LYS A 110 -0.25 -16.50 -14.68
N GLU A 111 -0.09 -15.94 -13.49
CA GLU A 111 -0.52 -14.58 -13.16
C GLU A 111 0.68 -13.73 -12.73
N SER A 112 0.66 -12.43 -13.07
CA SER A 112 1.63 -11.46 -12.56
C SER A 112 0.98 -10.58 -11.48
N LEU A 113 1.46 -10.74 -10.25
CA LEU A 113 0.87 -10.16 -9.05
C LEU A 113 1.93 -9.37 -8.28
N LEU A 114 1.48 -8.33 -7.58
CA LEU A 114 2.30 -7.64 -6.59
C LEU A 114 2.09 -8.34 -5.24
N LEU A 115 3.12 -8.96 -4.68
CA LEU A 115 3.04 -9.73 -3.44
C LEU A 115 3.90 -9.10 -2.36
N GLU A 116 3.44 -9.18 -1.11
CA GLU A 116 4.23 -8.73 0.03
C GLU A 116 5.42 -9.66 0.23
N LEU A 117 6.62 -9.09 0.32
CA LEU A 117 7.86 -9.79 0.60
C LEU A 117 8.06 -9.83 2.12
N LEU A 118 7.79 -10.99 2.72
CA LEU A 118 7.90 -11.18 4.17
C LEU A 118 9.33 -11.50 4.64
N VAL A 119 10.11 -12.16 3.78
CA VAL A 119 11.49 -12.56 4.06
C VAL A 119 12.30 -12.41 2.78
N GLU A 120 13.39 -11.65 2.87
CA GLU A 120 14.42 -11.61 1.84
C GLU A 120 15.53 -12.58 2.25
N GLY A 121 15.72 -13.65 1.47
CA GLY A 121 16.82 -14.58 1.71
C GLY A 121 18.14 -14.01 1.19
N GLU A 122 19.27 -14.28 1.87
CA GLU A 122 20.61 -13.83 1.46
C GLU A 122 21.09 -14.42 0.11
N VAL A 123 20.29 -15.31 -0.51
CA VAL A 123 20.71 -16.06 -1.70
C VAL A 123 20.03 -15.50 -2.94
N SER A 124 20.76 -14.63 -3.64
CA SER A 124 20.56 -14.39 -5.08
C SER A 124 20.91 -15.68 -5.84
N LEU A 125 19.92 -16.27 -6.53
CA LEU A 125 20.17 -17.28 -7.56
C LEU A 125 20.58 -16.63 -8.88
#